data_AF-A0AAD9HNG2-F1
#
_entry.id   AF-A0AAD9HNG2-F1
#
_cell.length_a   1.000
_cell.length_b   1.000
_cell.length_c   1.000
_cell.angle_alpha   90.00
_cell.angle_beta   90.00
_cell.angle_gamma   90.00
#
_symmetry.space_group_name_H-M   'P 1'
#
loop_
_entity.id
_entity.type
_entity.pdbx_description
1 polymer ?
#
loop_
_entity_poly.entity_id
_entity_poly.type
_entity_poly.pdbx_seq_one_letter_code
_entity_poly.pdbx_strand_id
1 'polypeptide(L)'
;MVILDPLHSIPTATAEEHLSDPATVLPNLAGLFTEAMYPPTVPEWHNAWIRRRAMQTDMGVILAQCWACLGDPDAIGRREVSVAQHDGKVKCPRLTLGNSDYWVATERTHLKPSSDYDEVLLVEGMGHWFFQHKSEEVNEHLKRWFTKVGLLPVEKPSQ
;
A
#
# COMPACT_ATOMS: atom_id res chain seq x y z
N MET A 1 -13.99 -5.09 0.03
CA MET A 1 -12.54 -5.29 -0.14
C MET A 1 -11.82 -4.27 0.72
N VAL A 2 -10.77 -4.67 1.44
CA VAL A 2 -9.93 -3.76 2.22
C VAL A 2 -8.54 -3.77 1.60
N ILE A 3 -7.99 -2.59 1.33
CA ILE A 3 -6.67 -2.37 0.73
C ILE A 3 -5.86 -1.52 1.71
N LEU A 4 -4.60 -1.90 1.95
CA LEU A 4 -3.67 -1.17 2.82
C LEU A 4 -2.44 -0.78 2.00
N ASP A 5 -2.05 0.50 2.06
CA ASP A 5 -0.88 1.06 1.35
C ASP A 5 -0.68 0.45 -0.05
N PRO A 6 -1.61 0.70 -0.99
CA PRO A 6 -1.55 0.06 -2.29
C PRO A 6 -0.24 0.42 -3.01
N LEU A 7 0.54 -0.62 -3.34
CA LEU A 7 1.84 -0.48 -3.98
C LEU A 7 1.76 0.00 -5.44
N HIS A 8 0.54 0.14 -5.98
CA HIS A 8 0.28 0.61 -7.35
C HIS A 8 0.10 2.13 -7.48
N SER A 9 0.82 2.91 -6.67
CA SER A 9 0.86 4.38 -6.71
C SER A 9 1.97 4.95 -7.60
N ILE A 10 2.98 4.14 -7.94
CA ILE A 10 4.16 4.58 -8.68
C ILE A 10 3.81 4.77 -10.17
N PRO A 11 3.97 5.98 -10.74
CA PRO A 11 3.77 6.20 -12.17
C PRO A 11 4.71 5.37 -13.03
N THR A 12 4.23 4.89 -14.19
CA THR A 12 5.05 4.19 -15.18
C THR A 12 6.28 4.98 -15.57
N ALA A 13 6.18 6.30 -15.79
CA ALA A 13 7.34 7.13 -16.12
C ALA A 13 8.43 7.08 -15.03
N THR A 14 8.03 7.14 -13.75
CA THR A 14 8.95 7.02 -12.61
C THR A 14 9.57 5.61 -12.54
N ALA A 15 8.78 4.57 -12.82
CA ALA A 15 9.27 3.20 -12.87
C ALA A 15 10.22 2.98 -14.06
N GLU A 16 9.97 3.56 -15.23
CA GLU A 16 10.86 3.47 -16.39
C GLU A 16 12.18 4.20 -16.16
N GLU A 17 12.15 5.36 -15.52
CA GLU A 17 13.34 6.15 -15.22
C GLU A 17 14.24 5.47 -14.18
N HIS A 18 13.65 4.86 -13.14
CA HIS A 18 14.41 4.40 -11.99
C HIS A 18 14.43 2.87 -11.80
N LEU A 19 13.49 2.13 -12.39
CA LEU A 19 13.24 0.72 -12.07
C LEU A 19 13.22 -0.19 -13.31
N SER A 20 13.63 0.30 -14.48
CA SER A 20 13.69 -0.50 -15.71
C SER A 20 14.96 -1.36 -15.83
N ASP A 21 16.04 -1.00 -15.13
CA ASP A 21 17.28 -1.77 -15.11
C ASP A 21 17.31 -2.75 -13.91
N PRO A 22 17.28 -4.08 -14.16
CA PRO A 22 17.36 -5.09 -13.10
C PRO A 22 18.57 -4.93 -12.16
N ALA A 23 19.68 -4.34 -12.63
CA ALA A 23 20.86 -4.11 -11.82
C ALA A 23 20.68 -2.96 -10.80
N THR A 24 19.79 -2.01 -11.07
CA THR A 24 19.57 -0.83 -10.21
C THR A 24 18.21 -0.84 -9.50
N VAL A 25 17.29 -1.74 -9.90
CA VAL A 25 15.97 -1.88 -9.29
C VAL A 25 16.04 -2.03 -7.77
N LEU A 26 16.89 -2.92 -7.25
CA LEU A 26 16.99 -3.13 -5.81
C LEU A 26 17.51 -1.91 -5.05
N PRO A 27 18.67 -1.30 -5.39
CA PRO A 27 19.15 -0.12 -4.66
C PRO A 27 18.16 1.05 -4.74
N ASN A 28 17.46 1.22 -5.86
CA ASN A 28 16.46 2.28 -6.02
C ASN A 28 15.20 2.02 -5.17
N LEU A 29 14.71 0.77 -5.13
CA LEU A 29 13.62 0.38 -4.23
C LEU A 29 14.03 0.48 -2.76
N ALA A 30 15.26 0.08 -2.42
CA ALA A 30 15.77 0.21 -1.05
C ALA A 30 15.74 1.68 -0.59
N GLY A 31 16.02 2.63 -1.48
CA GLY A 31 15.86 4.06 -1.21
C GLY A 31 14.41 4.45 -0.89
N LEU A 32 13.45 3.96 -1.68
CA LEU A 32 12.01 4.22 -1.51
C LEU A 32 11.45 3.64 -0.20
N PHE A 33 11.99 2.51 0.27
CA PHE A 33 11.54 1.79 1.46
C PHE A 33 12.29 2.14 2.75
N THR A 34 13.05 3.22 2.79
CA THR A 34 13.74 3.66 4.01
C THR A 34 12.78 4.33 5.00
N GLU A 35 12.56 5.64 4.88
CA GLU A 35 11.70 6.42 5.78
C GLU A 35 10.22 6.05 5.64
N ALA A 36 9.81 5.52 4.49
CA ALA A 36 8.42 5.14 4.24
C ALA A 36 7.99 3.86 5.01
N MET A 37 8.93 2.98 5.36
CA MET A 37 8.57 1.70 5.99
C MET A 37 8.48 1.78 7.51
N TYR A 38 9.33 2.57 8.16
CA TYR A 38 9.44 2.60 9.62
C TYR A 38 9.34 4.02 10.15
N PRO A 39 8.56 4.27 11.21
CA PRO A 39 8.45 5.60 11.78
C PRO A 39 9.78 6.05 12.42
N PRO A 40 10.01 7.38 12.55
CA PRO A 40 11.21 7.92 13.18
C PRO A 40 11.42 7.48 14.65
N THR A 41 10.37 6.93 15.27
CA THR A 41 10.38 6.42 16.64
C THR A 41 11.05 5.05 16.78
N VAL A 42 11.31 4.33 15.68
CA VAL A 42 12.02 3.04 15.74
C VAL A 42 13.50 3.28 16.06
N PRO A 43 14.05 2.65 17.13
CA PRO A 43 15.45 2.81 17.49
C PRO A 43 16.40 2.42 16.34
N GLU A 44 17.49 3.16 16.18
CA GLU A 44 18.44 2.97 15.07
C GLU A 44 19.00 1.54 15.01
N TRP A 45 19.29 0.93 16.16
CA TRP A 45 19.77 -0.45 16.22
C TRP A 45 18.75 -1.46 15.66
N HIS A 46 17.45 -1.21 15.84
CA HIS A 46 16.38 -2.07 15.35
C HIS A 46 16.28 -1.93 13.82
N ASN A 47 16.30 -0.70 13.30
CA ASN A 47 16.39 -0.44 11.86
C ASN A 47 17.64 -1.07 11.24
N ALA A 48 18.79 -1.07 11.94
CA ALA A 48 19.99 -1.77 11.50
C ALA A 48 19.82 -3.29 11.46
N TRP A 49 19.18 -3.90 12.47
CA TRP A 49 18.87 -5.32 12.49
C TRP A 49 17.93 -5.74 11.35
N ILE A 50 16.84 -5.00 11.14
CA ILE A 50 15.88 -5.24 10.04
C ILE A 50 16.57 -5.18 8.68
N ARG A 51 17.36 -4.11 8.43
CA ARG A 51 18.11 -3.99 7.17
C ARG A 51 19.05 -5.16 6.94
N ARG A 52 19.77 -5.60 7.99
CA ARG A 52 20.64 -6.78 7.91
C ARG A 52 19.86 -8.05 7.58
N ARG A 53 18.69 -8.26 8.19
CA ARG A 53 17.81 -9.39 7.86
C ARG A 53 17.34 -9.33 6.41
N ALA A 54 16.90 -8.16 5.93
CA ALA A 54 16.47 -7.99 4.55
C ALA A 54 17.58 -8.36 3.55
N MET A 55 18.82 -7.94 3.82
CA MET A 55 20.00 -8.28 3.01
C MET A 55 20.39 -9.76 3.02
N GLN A 56 19.89 -10.57 3.96
CA GLN A 56 20.10 -12.03 3.97
C GLN A 56 19.10 -12.78 3.08
N THR A 57 18.10 -12.09 2.54
CA THR A 57 17.16 -12.70 1.59
C THR A 57 17.91 -13.06 0.31
N ASP A 58 17.57 -14.21 -0.29
CA ASP A 58 18.15 -14.63 -1.57
C ASP A 58 17.98 -13.54 -2.63
N MET A 59 19.09 -13.13 -3.24
CA MET A 59 19.11 -12.01 -4.18
C MET A 59 18.26 -12.31 -5.43
N GLY A 60 18.19 -13.56 -5.89
CA GLY A 60 17.32 -13.95 -7.00
C GLY A 60 15.85 -13.81 -6.65
N VAL A 61 15.47 -14.17 -5.41
CA VAL A 61 14.10 -14.00 -4.89
C VAL A 61 13.71 -12.53 -4.79
N ILE A 62 14.62 -11.66 -4.33
CA ILE A 62 14.38 -10.21 -4.29
C ILE A 62 14.18 -9.67 -5.70
N LEU A 63 15.09 -9.97 -6.62
CA LEU A 63 15.02 -9.48 -8.00
C LEU A 63 13.74 -9.92 -8.71
N ALA A 64 13.32 -11.18 -8.52
CA ALA A 64 12.08 -11.68 -9.11
C ALA A 64 10.83 -10.93 -8.59
N GLN A 65 10.76 -10.66 -7.27
CA GLN A 65 9.66 -9.88 -6.69
C GLN A 65 9.65 -8.44 -7.19
N CYS A 66 10.82 -7.79 -7.19
CA CYS A 66 10.93 -6.40 -7.65
C CYS A 66 10.60 -6.25 -9.14
N TRP A 67 11.08 -7.18 -9.98
CA TRP A 67 10.76 -7.21 -11.39
C TRP A 67 9.26 -7.40 -11.62
N ALA A 68 8.65 -8.42 -11.01
CA ALA A 68 7.22 -8.70 -11.17
C ALA A 68 6.31 -7.59 -10.61
N CYS A 69 6.78 -6.83 -9.61
CA CYS A 69 6.01 -5.77 -8.99
C CYS A 69 6.12 -4.43 -9.74
N LEU A 70 7.32 -4.01 -10.16
CA LEU A 70 7.56 -2.68 -10.73
C LEU A 70 8.50 -2.67 -11.95
N GLY A 71 9.41 -3.62 -12.06
CA GLY A 71 10.42 -3.63 -13.14
C GLY A 71 9.87 -4.00 -14.52
N ASP A 72 8.93 -4.94 -14.58
CA ASP A 72 8.26 -5.32 -15.82
C ASP A 72 7.36 -4.18 -16.34
N PRO A 73 7.36 -3.83 -17.64
CA PRO A 73 6.44 -2.86 -18.22
C PRO A 73 4.97 -3.13 -17.94
N ASP A 74 4.59 -4.40 -17.83
CA ASP A 74 3.24 -4.86 -17.51
C ASP A 74 3.05 -5.19 -16.03
N ALA A 75 3.99 -4.78 -15.17
CA ALA A 75 3.94 -5.05 -13.74
C ALA A 75 2.75 -4.32 -13.08
N ILE A 76 2.02 -5.05 -12.23
CA ILE A 76 0.80 -4.53 -11.59
C ILE A 76 1.05 -3.40 -10.58
N GLY A 77 2.27 -3.27 -10.05
CA GLY A 77 2.64 -2.14 -9.19
C GLY A 77 2.84 -0.84 -9.95
N ARG A 78 2.87 -0.85 -11.28
CA ARG A 78 2.83 0.39 -12.07
C ARG A 78 1.40 0.93 -12.10
N ARG A 79 1.25 2.20 -11.77
CA ARG A 79 -0.06 2.84 -11.61
C ARG A 79 -0.92 2.67 -12.86
N GLU A 80 -0.40 3.00 -14.04
CA GLU A 80 -1.15 2.97 -15.30
C GLU A 80 -1.59 1.54 -15.66
N VAL A 81 -0.77 0.53 -15.35
CA VAL A 81 -1.12 -0.89 -15.50
C VAL A 81 -2.25 -1.26 -14.54
N SER A 82 -2.14 -0.91 -13.25
CA SER A 82 -3.20 -1.14 -12.26
C SER A 82 -4.51 -0.46 -12.64
N VAL A 83 -4.46 0.79 -13.11
CA VAL A 83 -5.63 1.53 -13.59
C VAL A 83 -6.27 0.80 -14.77
N ALA A 84 -5.49 0.37 -15.77
CA ALA A 84 -6.01 -0.37 -16.90
C ALA A 84 -6.66 -1.71 -16.49
N GLN A 85 -6.14 -2.37 -15.45
CA GLN A 85 -6.67 -3.63 -14.95
C GLN A 85 -7.88 -3.47 -14.02
N HIS A 86 -8.02 -2.35 -13.30
CA HIS A 86 -9.01 -2.20 -12.24
C HIS A 86 -10.11 -1.17 -12.51
N ASP A 87 -9.86 -0.11 -13.28
CA ASP A 87 -10.85 0.97 -13.47
C ASP A 87 -12.14 0.46 -14.12
N GLY A 88 -13.27 0.74 -13.47
CA GLY A 88 -14.59 0.26 -13.86
C GLY A 88 -14.79 -1.27 -13.77
N LYS A 89 -13.77 -2.04 -13.40
CA LYS A 89 -13.78 -3.51 -13.36
C LYS A 89 -14.00 -4.05 -11.96
N VAL A 90 -13.60 -3.32 -10.91
CA VAL A 90 -13.91 -3.69 -9.53
C VAL A 90 -15.42 -3.50 -9.26
N LYS A 91 -16.08 -4.53 -8.74
CA LYS A 91 -17.55 -4.57 -8.52
C LYS A 91 -17.98 -4.69 -7.06
N CYS A 92 -17.06 -4.53 -6.13
CA CYS A 92 -17.34 -4.66 -4.70
C CYS A 92 -16.91 -3.39 -3.95
N PRO A 93 -17.62 -3.01 -2.86
CA PRO A 93 -17.23 -1.87 -2.03
C PRO A 93 -15.78 -1.95 -1.56
N ARG A 94 -15.10 -0.81 -1.56
CA ARG A 94 -13.68 -0.72 -1.16
C ARG A 94 -13.44 0.19 0.04
N LEU A 95 -12.59 -0.25 0.95
CA LEU A 95 -11.92 0.61 1.92
C LEU A 95 -10.42 0.58 1.61
N THR A 96 -9.87 1.74 1.28
CA THR A 96 -8.43 1.94 1.12
C THR A 96 -7.91 2.72 2.31
N LEU A 97 -6.95 2.16 3.03
CA LEU A 97 -6.20 2.86 4.08
C LEU A 97 -4.76 3.04 3.60
N GLY A 98 -4.17 4.22 3.83
CA GLY A 98 -2.74 4.38 3.61
C GLY A 98 -2.08 5.38 4.54
N ASN A 99 -0.76 5.33 4.59
CA ASN A 99 0.03 6.15 5.50
C ASN A 99 0.28 7.58 5.00
N SER A 100 -0.04 7.85 3.73
CA SER A 100 0.09 9.16 3.09
C SER A 100 -0.75 9.24 1.82
N ASP A 101 -1.00 10.47 1.37
CA ASP A 101 -1.72 10.74 0.12
C ASP A 101 -1.08 10.06 -1.10
N TYR A 102 0.24 9.95 -1.12
CA TYR A 102 0.98 9.33 -2.21
C TYR A 102 0.52 7.88 -2.46
N TRP A 103 0.51 7.05 -1.42
CA TRP A 103 0.18 5.63 -1.58
C TRP A 103 -1.26 5.38 -1.97
N VAL A 104 -2.19 6.23 -1.51
CA VAL A 104 -3.62 6.07 -1.83
C VAL A 104 -4.06 6.83 -3.08
N ALA A 105 -3.16 7.56 -3.73
CA ALA A 105 -3.49 8.45 -4.85
C ALA A 105 -4.20 7.69 -5.98
N THR A 106 -3.73 6.50 -6.36
CA THR A 106 -4.37 5.72 -7.44
C THR A 106 -5.81 5.37 -7.13
N GLU A 107 -6.09 4.89 -5.92
CA GLU A 107 -7.46 4.58 -5.49
C GLU A 107 -8.35 5.82 -5.43
N ARG A 108 -7.77 6.97 -5.05
CA ARG A 108 -8.50 8.22 -4.85
C ARG A 108 -8.81 8.95 -6.15
N THR A 109 -7.87 9.02 -7.09
CA THR A 109 -7.95 9.95 -8.23
C THR A 109 -7.92 9.27 -9.59
N HIS A 110 -7.45 8.02 -9.67
CA HIS A 110 -7.27 7.32 -10.95
C HIS A 110 -8.24 6.16 -11.17
N LEU A 111 -8.94 5.71 -10.12
CA LEU A 111 -9.97 4.68 -10.22
C LEU A 111 -11.35 5.29 -9.95
N LYS A 112 -12.33 4.95 -10.78
CA LYS A 112 -13.72 5.30 -10.51
C LYS A 112 -14.22 4.59 -9.25
N PRO A 113 -15.13 5.21 -8.47
CA PRO A 113 -15.82 4.51 -7.40
C PRO A 113 -16.50 3.24 -7.93
N SER A 114 -16.31 2.15 -7.22
CA SER A 114 -16.97 0.86 -7.48
C SER A 114 -18.32 0.76 -6.78
N SER A 115 -18.54 1.59 -5.75
CA SER A 115 -19.78 1.72 -5.00
C SER A 115 -19.86 3.06 -4.27
N ASP A 116 -21.06 3.44 -3.81
CA ASP A 116 -21.28 4.60 -2.93
C ASP A 116 -20.69 4.41 -1.51
N TYR A 117 -20.21 3.21 -1.21
CA TYR A 117 -19.58 2.87 0.05
C TYR A 117 -18.05 2.89 -0.02
N ASP A 118 -17.47 3.24 -1.19
CA ASP A 118 -16.03 3.33 -1.34
C ASP A 118 -15.47 4.44 -0.45
N GLU A 119 -14.39 4.15 0.28
CA GLU A 119 -13.71 5.09 1.17
C GLU A 119 -12.20 5.00 1.01
N VAL A 120 -11.54 6.15 1.03
CA VAL A 120 -10.08 6.27 1.06
C VAL A 120 -9.72 7.11 2.29
N LEU A 121 -8.99 6.52 3.24
CA LEU A 121 -8.62 7.17 4.50
C LEU A 121 -7.10 7.13 4.69
N LEU A 122 -6.59 8.08 5.48
CA LEU A 122 -5.18 8.14 5.85
C LEU A 122 -4.99 7.80 7.32
N VAL A 123 -3.92 7.06 7.63
CA VAL A 123 -3.45 6.77 8.98
C VAL A 123 -1.97 7.12 9.06
N GLU A 124 -1.72 8.41 9.25
CA GLU A 124 -0.39 9.00 9.09
C GLU A 124 0.51 8.80 10.33
N GLY A 125 1.80 9.08 10.14
CA GLY A 125 2.80 9.20 11.22
C GLY A 125 3.45 7.90 11.67
N MET A 126 3.06 6.75 11.11
CA MET A 126 3.56 5.42 11.50
C MET A 126 4.24 4.63 10.36
N GLY A 127 4.45 5.26 9.20
CA GLY A 127 4.95 4.59 8.00
C GLY A 127 4.04 3.43 7.57
N HIS A 128 4.61 2.47 6.84
CA HIS A 128 3.85 1.35 6.26
C HIS A 128 3.12 0.47 7.29
N TRP A 129 3.69 0.33 8.49
CA TRP A 129 3.15 -0.56 9.53
C TRP A 129 2.08 0.12 10.41
N PHE A 130 1.38 1.14 9.89
CA PHE A 130 0.36 1.89 10.64
C PHE A 130 -0.74 0.99 11.23
N PHE A 131 -1.10 -0.10 10.55
CA PHE A 131 -2.10 -1.06 11.04
C PHE A 131 -1.63 -1.87 12.26
N GLN A 132 -0.33 -1.95 12.52
CA GLN A 132 0.21 -2.54 13.74
C GLN A 132 0.37 -1.50 14.83
N HIS A 133 0.92 -0.32 14.49
CA HIS A 133 1.25 0.73 15.46
C HIS A 133 0.04 1.56 15.93
N LYS A 134 -0.94 1.75 15.06
CA LYS A 134 -2.21 2.44 15.31
C LYS A 134 -3.38 1.48 15.11
N SER A 135 -3.24 0.28 15.67
CA SER A 135 -4.22 -0.80 15.50
C SER A 135 -5.61 -0.43 16.01
N GLU A 136 -5.72 0.37 17.07
CA GLU A 136 -7.01 0.87 17.57
C GLU A 136 -7.72 1.76 16.54
N GLU A 137 -7.04 2.78 16.02
CA GLU A 137 -7.54 3.70 14.98
C GLU A 137 -7.95 2.92 13.71
N VAL A 138 -7.10 2.00 13.24
CA VAL A 138 -7.40 1.15 12.08
C VAL A 138 -8.60 0.25 12.34
N ASN A 139 -8.70 -0.36 13.51
CA ASN A 139 -9.84 -1.21 13.87
C ASN A 139 -11.14 -0.42 13.95
N GLU A 140 -11.12 0.83 14.41
CA GLU A 140 -12.30 1.70 14.39
C GLU A 140 -12.75 2.02 12.96
N HIS A 141 -11.81 2.35 12.06
CA HIS A 141 -12.12 2.55 10.64
C HIS A 141 -12.73 1.30 10.01
N LEU A 142 -12.13 0.13 10.25
CA LEU A 142 -12.64 -1.15 9.76
C LEU A 142 -14.04 -1.44 10.29
N LYS A 143 -14.27 -1.31 11.60
CA LYS A 143 -15.58 -1.54 12.22
C LYS A 143 -16.63 -0.62 11.62
N ARG A 144 -16.35 0.70 11.55
CA ARG A 144 -17.27 1.69 10.98
C ARG A 144 -17.63 1.33 9.54
N TRP A 145 -16.63 1.02 8.72
CA TRP A 145 -16.85 0.70 7.32
C TRP A 145 -17.60 -0.63 7.14
N PHE A 146 -17.24 -1.68 7.89
CA PHE A 146 -17.95 -2.96 7.86
C PHE A 146 -19.41 -2.83 8.27
N THR A 147 -19.73 -2.02 9.29
CA THR A 147 -21.12 -1.72 9.64
C THR A 147 -21.83 -0.99 8.49
N LYS A 148 -21.17 0.00 7.88
CA LYS A 148 -21.71 0.76 6.73
C LYS A 148 -22.06 -0.12 5.54
N VAL A 149 -21.23 -1.12 5.22
CA VAL A 149 -21.46 -2.08 4.13
C VAL A 149 -22.29 -3.30 4.53
N GLY A 150 -22.81 -3.34 5.76
CA GLY A 150 -23.67 -4.41 6.26
C GLY A 150 -22.96 -5.73 6.57
N LEU A 151 -21.64 -5.72 6.78
CA LEU A 151 -20.85 -6.89 7.19
C LEU A 151 -20.81 -7.10 8.71
N LEU A 152 -21.09 -6.05 9.49
CA LEU A 152 -21.26 -6.13 10.95
C LEU A 152 -22.68 -5.68 11.34
N PRO A 153 -23.26 -6.24 12.41
CA PRO A 153 -24.54 -5.78 12.92
C PRO A 153 -24.46 -4.33 13.40
N VAL A 154 -25.50 -3.55 13.13
CA VAL A 154 -25.67 -2.24 13.76
C VAL A 154 -26.03 -2.49 15.22
N GLU A 155 -25.16 -2.08 16.15
CA GLU A 155 -25.50 -2.11 17.58
C GLU A 155 -26.77 -1.28 17.79
N LYS A 156 -27.86 -1.95 18.15
CA LYS A 156 -29.07 -1.26 18.58
C LYS A 156 -28.78 -0.69 19.97
N PRO A 157 -29.16 0.58 20.26
CA PRO A 157 -29.04 1.10 21.62
C PRO A 157 -29.78 0.16 22.58
N SER A 158 -29.10 -0.25 23.65
CA SER A 158 -29.72 -0.94 24.78
C SER A 158 -30.87 -0.05 25.29
N GLN A 159 -32.08 -0.61 25.33
CA GLN A 159 -33.23 0.03 25.96
C GLN A 159 -33.07 0.10 27.48
#